data_AF-A0A7C7VF64-F1
#
_entry.id   AF-A0A7C7VF64-F1
#
_cell.length_a   1.000
_cell.length_b   1.000
_cell.length_c   1.000
_cell.angle_alpha   90.00
_cell.angle_beta   90.00
_cell.angle_gamma   90.00
#
_symmetry.space_group_name_H-M   'P 1'
#
loop_
_entity.id
_entity.type
_entity.pdbx_description
1 polymer ?
#
loop_
_entity_poly.entity_id
_entity_poly.type
_entity_poly.pdbx_seq_one_letter_code
_entity_poly.pdbx_strand_id
1 'polypeptide(L)'
;MVNLDELHIDSQVELVELDESRELNITRIFKGIRKASSQPEGDSLSTEETSPPQISIKMARARNGTIKLVDRSIKPPFHAVLSGIDTTVKGLSNLPGTKADLSIKAVINNNAGMSIKGTVNPMVDPRFVPTWKSRSTM
;
A
#
# COMPACT_ATOMS: atom_id res chain seq x y z
N MET A 1 -2.79 -12.43 19.62
CA MET A 1 -1.89 -11.34 19.18
C MET A 1 -0.77 -11.96 18.36
N VAL A 2 -0.47 -11.39 17.19
CA VAL A 2 0.55 -11.87 16.25
C VAL A 2 1.63 -10.80 16.15
N ASN A 3 2.86 -11.16 16.52
CA ASN A 3 4.01 -10.26 16.48
C ASN A 3 5.05 -10.82 15.50
N LEU A 4 5.41 -10.03 14.51
CA LEU A 4 6.48 -10.33 13.58
C LEU A 4 7.61 -9.34 13.80
N ASP A 5 8.81 -9.85 14.07
CA ASP A 5 9.99 -9.00 14.12
C ASP A 5 10.34 -8.48 12.73
N GLU A 6 10.22 -9.34 11.72
CA GLU A 6 10.62 -9.00 10.37
C GLU A 6 9.74 -9.67 9.31
N LEU A 7 9.41 -8.91 8.26
CA LEU A 7 8.75 -9.38 7.06
C LEU A 7 9.59 -8.99 5.85
N HIS A 8 9.97 -9.98 5.03
CA HIS A 8 10.71 -9.76 3.78
C HIS A 8 9.84 -10.11 2.58
N ILE A 9 9.87 -9.23 1.59
CA ILE A 9 9.25 -9.44 0.28
C ILE A 9 10.32 -9.16 -0.76
N ASP A 10 10.72 -10.20 -1.48
CA ASP A 10 11.76 -10.06 -2.51
C ASP A 10 11.15 -10.17 -3.91
N SER A 11 11.67 -9.34 -4.82
CA SER A 11 11.43 -9.46 -6.26
C SER A 11 9.96 -9.38 -6.67
N GLN A 12 9.26 -8.37 -6.19
CA GLN A 12 7.87 -8.11 -6.59
C GLN A 12 7.80 -7.40 -7.96
N VAL A 13 6.91 -7.88 -8.83
CA VAL A 13 6.62 -7.23 -10.11
C VAL A 13 5.14 -6.91 -10.17
N GLU A 14 4.80 -5.63 -10.32
CA GLU A 14 3.43 -5.17 -10.39
C GLU A 14 3.19 -4.37 -11.68
N LEU A 15 2.08 -4.64 -12.34
CA LEU A 15 1.58 -3.81 -13.44
C LEU A 15 0.47 -2.94 -12.85
N VAL A 16 0.67 -1.63 -12.90
CA VAL A 16 -0.33 -0.63 -12.55
C VAL A 16 -0.84 -0.01 -13.85
N GLU A 17 -2.11 -0.22 -14.13
CA GLU A 17 -2.75 0.30 -15.34
C GLU A 17 -3.86 1.28 -14.95
N LEU A 18 -3.79 2.49 -15.49
CA LEU A 18 -4.88 3.46 -15.52
C LEU A 18 -5.58 3.32 -16.87
N ASP A 19 -6.83 2.88 -16.86
CA ASP A 19 -7.60 2.65 -18.08
C ASP A 19 -8.17 3.96 -18.68
N GLU A 20 -8.85 3.85 -19.82
CA GLU A 20 -9.50 4.99 -20.49
C GLU A 20 -10.60 5.64 -19.64
N SER A 21 -11.19 4.88 -18.70
CA SER A 21 -12.20 5.36 -17.74
C SER A 21 -11.57 6.01 -16.50
N ARG A 22 -10.23 6.11 -16.46
CA ARG A 22 -9.44 6.63 -15.33
C ARG A 22 -9.59 5.78 -14.06
N GLU A 23 -9.84 4.48 -14.22
CA GLU A 23 -9.81 3.52 -13.12
C GLU A 23 -8.47 2.78 -13.08
N LEU A 24 -7.96 2.54 -11.87
CA LEU A 24 -6.76 1.73 -11.66
C LEU A 24 -7.12 0.26 -11.46
N ASN A 25 -6.36 -0.65 -12.05
CA ASN A 25 -6.51 -2.11 -11.87
C ASN A 25 -6.39 -2.58 -10.40
N ILE A 26 -5.61 -1.88 -9.57
CA ILE A 26 -5.42 -2.18 -8.14
C ILE A 26 -6.66 -1.89 -7.27
N THR A 27 -7.65 -1.15 -7.78
CA THR A 27 -8.88 -0.84 -7.03
C THR A 27 -9.68 -2.09 -6.67
N ARG A 28 -9.59 -3.16 -7.46
CA ARG A 28 -10.28 -4.44 -7.18
C ARG A 28 -9.82 -5.08 -5.87
N ILE A 29 -8.53 -4.96 -5.53
CA ILE A 29 -7.97 -5.50 -4.29
C ILE A 29 -8.60 -4.76 -3.10
N PHE A 30 -8.72 -3.44 -3.16
CA PHE A 30 -9.34 -2.64 -2.11
C PHE A 30 -10.87 -2.78 -2.03
N LYS A 31 -11.57 -2.94 -3.17
CA LYS A 31 -13.02 -3.19 -3.22
C LYS A 31 -13.39 -4.57 -2.64
N GLY A 32 -12.56 -5.60 -2.89
CA GLY A 32 -12.77 -6.96 -2.37
C GLY A 32 -12.71 -7.05 -0.84
N ILE A 33 -11.79 -6.32 -0.20
CA ILE A 33 -11.67 -6.25 1.26
C ILE A 33 -12.94 -5.64 1.90
N ARG A 34 -13.59 -4.69 1.23
CA ARG A 34 -14.84 -4.08 1.73
C ARG A 34 -16.04 -5.02 1.62
N LYS A 35 -16.12 -5.84 0.56
CA LYS A 35 -17.26 -6.74 0.33
C LYS A 35 -17.26 -7.94 1.28
N ALA A 36 -16.09 -8.40 1.72
CA ALA A 36 -15.96 -9.46 2.73
C ALA A 36 -16.44 -9.07 4.14
N SER A 37 -16.71 -7.78 4.41
CA SER A 37 -17.22 -7.30 5.70
C SER A 37 -18.74 -7.04 5.70
N SER A 38 -19.45 -7.33 4.62
CA SER A 38 -20.87 -6.98 4.48
C SER A 38 -21.68 -8.06 3.77
N GLN A 39 -21.92 -9.18 4.45
CA GLN A 39 -23.07 -10.03 4.17
C GLN A 39 -23.68 -10.47 5.51
N PRO A 40 -24.87 -9.95 5.89
CA PRO A 40 -25.68 -10.59 6.91
C PRO A 40 -26.64 -11.54 6.20
N GLU A 41 -26.37 -12.85 6.29
CA GLU A 41 -27.42 -13.85 6.12
C GLU A 41 -27.52 -14.62 7.44
N GLY A 42 -28.70 -14.51 8.05
CA GLY A 42 -28.98 -15.12 9.33
C GLY A 42 -28.94 -16.64 9.21
N ASP A 43 -28.19 -17.26 10.11
CA ASP A 43 -28.78 -18.24 11.02
C ASP A 43 -27.99 -18.25 12.34
N SER A 44 -28.71 -18.38 13.44
CA SER A 44 -28.21 -18.20 14.79
C SER A 44 -27.43 -19.42 15.27
N LEU A 45 -26.11 -19.38 15.19
CA LEU A 45 -25.22 -20.14 16.05
C LEU A 45 -24.16 -19.20 16.62
N SER A 46 -24.09 -19.13 17.95
CA SER A 46 -23.15 -18.35 18.74
C SER A 46 -21.74 -18.45 18.18
N THR A 47 -21.37 -17.45 17.40
CA THR A 47 -19.99 -17.21 17.00
C THR A 47 -19.49 -16.23 18.06
N GLU A 48 -18.63 -16.70 18.96
CA GLU A 48 -17.84 -15.79 19.78
C GLU A 48 -17.28 -14.73 18.84
N GLU A 49 -17.63 -13.46 19.06
CA GLU A 49 -17.05 -12.34 18.33
C GLU A 49 -15.56 -12.28 18.66
N THR A 50 -14.76 -13.11 17.99
CA THR A 50 -13.32 -13.06 18.08
C THR A 50 -12.91 -11.74 17.45
N SER A 51 -12.60 -10.76 18.30
CA SER A 51 -12.00 -9.50 17.88
C SER A 51 -10.88 -9.76 16.86
N PRO A 52 -10.76 -8.95 15.79
CA PRO A 52 -9.75 -9.18 14.76
C PRO A 52 -8.37 -9.25 15.42
N PRO A 53 -7.50 -10.18 15.00
CA PRO A 53 -6.23 -10.40 15.66
C PRO A 53 -5.41 -9.11 15.64
N GLN A 54 -4.89 -8.72 16.80
CA GLN A 54 -3.91 -7.67 16.90
C GLN A 54 -2.62 -8.14 16.24
N ILE A 55 -2.15 -7.38 15.23
CA ILE A 55 -0.97 -7.67 14.43
C ILE A 55 0.00 -6.51 14.60
N SER A 56 1.26 -6.83 14.93
CA SER A 56 2.35 -5.86 14.94
C SER A 56 3.57 -6.42 14.20
N ILE A 57 4.10 -5.63 13.28
CA ILE A 57 5.28 -5.92 12.49
C ILE A 57 6.32 -4.85 12.81
N LYS A 58 7.40 -5.25 13.50
CA LYS A 58 8.47 -4.34 13.90
C LYS A 58 9.20 -3.77 12.69
N MET A 59 9.43 -4.59 11.67
CA MET A 59 10.08 -4.18 10.42
C MET A 59 9.52 -4.95 9.23
N ALA A 60 9.09 -4.25 8.18
CA ALA A 60 8.79 -4.86 6.89
C ALA A 60 9.73 -4.27 5.84
N ARG A 61 10.29 -5.12 4.98
CA ARG A 61 11.18 -4.74 3.89
C ARG A 61 10.69 -5.39 2.61
N ALA A 62 10.61 -4.58 1.56
CA ALA A 62 10.46 -5.09 0.21
C ALA A 62 11.69 -4.67 -0.60
N ARG A 63 12.30 -5.59 -1.34
CA ARG A 63 13.52 -5.31 -2.12
C ARG A 63 13.39 -5.76 -3.56
N ASN A 64 14.18 -5.11 -4.42
CA ASN A 64 14.29 -5.43 -5.84
C ASN A 64 12.93 -5.41 -6.55
N GLY A 65 12.01 -4.55 -6.11
CA GLY A 65 10.68 -4.44 -6.74
C GLY A 65 10.74 -3.71 -8.08
N THR A 66 9.80 -4.03 -8.95
CA THR A 66 9.56 -3.33 -10.22
C THR A 66 8.07 -3.04 -10.38
N ILE A 67 7.73 -1.78 -10.67
CA ILE A 67 6.38 -1.37 -11.06
C ILE A 67 6.42 -0.90 -12.50
N LYS A 68 5.55 -1.45 -13.33
CA LYS A 68 5.27 -0.95 -14.68
C LYS A 68 3.99 -0.14 -14.62
N LEU A 69 4.06 1.14 -14.96
CA LEU A 69 2.92 2.04 -15.06
C LEU A 69 2.53 2.20 -16.53
N VAL A 70 1.24 1.99 -16.82
CA VAL A 70 0.63 2.26 -18.12
C VAL A 70 -0.57 3.17 -17.91
N ASP A 71 -0.58 4.33 -18.53
CA ASP A 71 -1.71 5.25 -18.54
C ASP A 71 -2.32 5.30 -19.94
N ARG A 72 -3.48 4.67 -20.09
CA ARG A 72 -4.27 4.63 -21.33
C ARG A 72 -5.29 5.76 -21.44
N SER A 73 -5.44 6.59 -20.40
CA SER A 73 -6.40 7.70 -20.41
C SER A 73 -6.00 8.85 -21.35
N ILE A 74 -4.74 8.87 -21.77
CA ILE A 74 -4.16 9.84 -22.70
C ILE A 74 -3.63 9.16 -23.96
N LYS A 75 -3.59 9.90 -25.09
CA LYS A 75 -3.14 9.41 -26.40
C LYS A 75 -1.95 10.23 -26.92
N PRO A 76 -0.81 9.60 -27.31
CA PRO A 76 -0.52 8.17 -27.16
C PRO A 76 -0.40 7.75 -25.67
N PRO A 77 -0.59 6.45 -25.34
CA PRO A 77 -0.52 5.99 -23.95
C PRO A 77 0.85 6.24 -23.32
N PHE A 78 0.84 6.70 -22.07
CA PHE A 78 2.06 6.96 -21.32
C PHE A 78 2.55 5.70 -20.60
N HIS A 79 3.86 5.51 -20.61
CA HIS A 79 4.51 4.36 -19.98
C HIS A 79 5.65 4.82 -19.09
N ALA A 80 5.74 4.24 -17.89
CA ALA A 80 6.88 4.42 -17.00
C ALA A 80 7.23 3.12 -16.29
N VAL A 81 8.51 2.96 -15.97
CA VAL A 81 9.01 1.83 -15.18
C VAL A 81 9.68 2.37 -13.94
N LEU A 82 9.24 1.95 -12.77
CA LEU A 82 9.95 2.12 -11.53
C LEU A 82 10.67 0.82 -11.22
N SER A 83 11.99 0.86 -11.14
CA SER A 83 12.84 -0.29 -10.86
C SER A 83 13.67 -0.08 -9.60
N GLY A 84 14.26 -1.15 -9.09
CA GLY A 84 15.09 -1.11 -7.87
C GLY A 84 14.32 -0.58 -6.68
N ILE A 85 13.03 -0.94 -6.57
CA ILE A 85 12.18 -0.47 -5.49
C ILE A 85 12.62 -1.16 -4.20
N ASP A 86 13.11 -0.34 -3.27
CA ASP A 86 13.46 -0.73 -1.91
C ASP A 86 12.57 0.02 -0.93
N THR A 87 11.75 -0.72 -0.20
CA THR A 87 10.79 -0.23 0.77
C THR A 87 11.17 -0.69 2.17
N THR A 88 11.04 0.19 3.14
CA THR A 88 11.16 -0.12 4.57
C THR A 88 9.98 0.50 5.31
N VAL A 89 9.29 -0.33 6.11
CA VAL A 89 8.24 0.08 7.02
C VAL A 89 8.62 -0.32 8.44
N LYS A 90 8.69 0.62 9.38
CA LYS A 90 9.07 0.36 10.77
C LYS A 90 7.89 0.59 11.70
N GLY A 91 7.52 -0.44 12.48
CA GLY A 91 6.46 -0.36 13.49
C GLY A 91 5.04 -0.39 12.90
N LEU A 92 4.78 -1.20 11.88
CA LEU A 92 3.44 -1.37 11.30
C LEU A 92 2.54 -2.15 12.25
N SER A 93 1.38 -1.60 12.61
CA SER A 93 0.43 -2.26 13.49
C SER A 93 -1.01 -1.88 13.14
N ASN A 94 -1.96 -2.74 13.52
CA ASN A 94 -3.39 -2.42 13.52
C ASN A 94 -3.90 -1.91 14.88
N LEU A 95 -3.00 -1.64 15.83
CA LEU A 95 -3.37 -1.03 17.11
C LEU A 95 -3.76 0.45 16.92
N PRO A 96 -4.87 0.91 17.50
CA PRO A 96 -5.28 2.31 17.43
C PRO A 96 -4.18 3.27 17.89
N GLY A 97 -4.03 4.40 17.20
CA GLY A 97 -3.04 5.43 17.54
C GLY A 97 -1.59 5.11 17.15
N THR A 98 -1.30 3.91 16.63
CA THR A 98 0.06 3.57 16.16
C THR A 98 0.35 4.13 14.77
N LYS A 99 1.58 4.60 14.57
CA LYS A 99 2.08 5.08 13.27
C LYS A 99 3.37 4.35 12.95
N ALA A 100 3.55 4.00 11.69
CA ALA A 100 4.73 3.35 11.16
C ALA A 100 5.53 4.33 10.30
N ASP A 101 6.85 4.28 10.38
CA ASP A 101 7.70 5.06 9.48
C ASP A 101 7.82 4.33 8.14
N LEU A 102 7.62 5.05 7.03
CA LEU A 102 7.75 4.55 5.66
C LEU A 102 8.92 5.26 4.96
N SER A 103 9.78 4.46 4.32
CA SER A 103 10.79 4.93 3.37
C SER A 103 10.78 4.06 2.13
N ILE A 104 10.67 4.68 0.96
CA ILE A 104 10.78 4.03 -0.35
C ILE A 104 11.89 4.72 -1.13
N LYS A 105 12.70 3.92 -1.84
CA LYS A 105 13.64 4.37 -2.86
C LYS A 105 13.35 3.60 -4.15
N ALA A 106 13.48 4.28 -5.29
CA ALA A 106 13.29 3.66 -6.60
C ALA A 106 14.04 4.46 -7.67
N VAL A 107 14.15 3.88 -8.86
CA VAL A 107 14.66 4.56 -10.06
C VAL A 107 13.58 4.55 -11.14
N ILE A 108 13.24 5.72 -11.65
CA ILE A 108 12.27 5.91 -12.73
C ILE A 108 12.99 5.83 -14.07
N ASN A 109 12.48 5.00 -14.98
CA ASN A 109 12.99 4.76 -16.33
C ASN A 109 14.51 4.59 -16.38
N ASN A 110 15.07 3.94 -15.35
CA ASN A 110 16.50 3.69 -15.15
C ASN A 110 17.40 4.95 -15.15
N ASN A 111 16.82 6.14 -14.98
CA ASN A 111 17.56 7.39 -15.18
C ASN A 111 17.34 8.43 -14.07
N ALA A 112 16.24 8.36 -13.31
CA ALA A 112 15.94 9.33 -12.26
C ALA A 112 15.68 8.66 -10.91
N GLY A 113 16.51 8.97 -9.91
CA GLY A 113 16.31 8.50 -8.55
C GLY A 113 15.14 9.18 -7.86
N MET A 114 14.32 8.41 -7.15
CA MET A 114 13.17 8.88 -6.38
C MET A 114 13.27 8.38 -4.94
N SER A 115 12.86 9.23 -3.98
CA SER A 115 12.67 8.81 -2.59
C SER A 115 11.36 9.36 -2.03
N ILE A 116 10.60 8.49 -1.37
CA ILE A 116 9.36 8.82 -0.67
C ILE A 116 9.60 8.52 0.81
N LYS A 117 9.27 9.48 1.66
CA LYS A 117 9.29 9.31 3.12
C LYS A 117 7.99 9.81 3.71
N GLY A 118 7.53 9.14 4.76
CA GLY A 118 6.30 9.51 5.44
C GLY A 118 5.99 8.58 6.60
N THR A 119 4.77 8.70 7.09
CA THR A 119 4.20 7.81 8.09
C THR A 119 2.98 7.10 7.53
N VAL A 120 2.76 5.87 7.96
CA VAL A 120 1.60 5.05 7.61
C VAL A 120 0.84 4.67 8.86
N ASN A 121 -0.49 4.76 8.81
CA ASN A 121 -1.37 4.21 9.82
C ASN A 121 -2.53 3.49 9.11
N PRO A 122 -2.59 2.15 9.16
CA PRO A 122 -3.62 1.37 8.45
C PRO A 122 -5.04 1.58 8.97
N MET A 123 -5.20 2.14 10.17
CA MET A 123 -6.46 2.24 10.90
C MET A 123 -7.15 3.60 10.78
N VAL A 124 -6.51 4.59 10.14
CA VAL A 124 -7.06 5.95 9.99
C VAL A 124 -6.95 6.43 8.55
N ASP A 125 -7.86 7.31 8.14
CA ASP A 125 -7.78 8.00 6.86
C ASP A 125 -7.36 9.47 7.08
N PRO A 126 -6.38 10.01 6.33
CA PRO A 126 -5.58 9.32 5.31
C PRO A 126 -4.56 8.35 5.93
N ARG A 127 -4.40 7.18 5.29
CA ARG A 127 -3.51 6.12 5.77
C ARG A 127 -2.03 6.42 5.59
N PHE A 128 -1.69 7.37 4.73
CA PHE A 128 -0.32 7.79 4.46
C PHE A 128 -0.21 9.30 4.60
N VAL A 129 0.81 9.74 5.33
CA VAL A 129 1.15 11.15 5.50
C VAL A 129 2.61 11.36 5.09
N PRO A 130 2.89 12.12 4.01
CA PRO A 130 4.25 12.36 3.56
C PRO A 130 5.03 13.28 4.49
N THR A 131 6.36 13.20 4.49
CA THR A 131 7.21 14.15 5.25
C THR A 131 7.47 15.46 4.53
N TRP A 132 7.26 15.53 3.20
CA TRP A 132 7.41 16.78 2.47
C TRP A 132 6.17 17.65 2.64
N LYS A 133 6.36 18.96 2.80
CA LYS A 133 5.24 19.91 2.77
C LYS A 133 4.74 20.02 1.34
N SER A 134 3.47 19.70 1.12
CA SER A 134 2.76 20.13 -0.08
C SER A 134 2.88 21.65 -0.15
N ARG A 135 3.55 22.19 -1.17
CA ARG A 135 3.41 23.60 -1.49
C ARG A 135 2.00 23.76 -2.04
N SER A 136 1.06 24.10 -1.17
CA SER A 136 -0.24 24.61 -1.59
C SER A 136 0.04 25.94 -2.29
N THR A 137 0.10 25.94 -3.61
CA THR A 137 -0.11 27.17 -4.38
C THR A 137 -1.56 27.57 -4.16
N MET A 138 -1.76 28.67 -3.43
CA MET A 138 -3.01 29.43 -3.43
C MET A 138 -3.23 30.06 -4.81
#